data_AF-A0A433JYK3-F1
#
_entry.id   AF-A0A433JYK3-F1
#
_cell.length_a   1.000
_cell.length_b   1.000
_cell.length_c   1.000
_cell.angle_alpha   90.00
_cell.angle_beta   90.00
_cell.angle_gamma   90.00
#
_symmetry.space_group_name_H-M   'P 1'
#
loop_
_entity.id
_entity.type
_entity.pdbx_description
1 polymer ?
#
loop_
_entity_poly.entity_id
_entity_poly.type
_entity_poly.pdbx_seq_one_letter_code
_entity_poly.pdbx_strand_id
1 'polypeptide(L)'
;MSDMDGALFLRSLFGLRHYFFQAGLQAALNASPHILVNWGKQAEQRMHRITGGINTHRGAIFALGIFCTSVCKLTMKYRAFSSRDLHQAIINDWSVFLEKHHRNENTHGALVKHKYAVADAKQIAIEGYQLVFELYHELRENVEDKVFFGLMAYQRLLLTIDDINILYRTGKQGLAFARQQIQAISFHDRQHALQQTIELHHLFSQKNISPGGVADMLSVLYFLHYLFSGK
;
A
#
# COMPACT_ATOMS: atom_id res chain seq x y z
N MET A 1 -3.63 -23.41 5.74
CA MET A 1 -3.42 -22.00 5.34
C MET A 1 -4.41 -21.69 4.23
N SER A 2 -5.31 -20.73 4.43
CA SER A 2 -6.23 -20.21 3.39
C SER A 2 -5.66 -18.95 2.73
N ASP A 3 -4.33 -18.82 2.74
CA ASP A 3 -3.63 -17.67 2.19
C ASP A 3 -3.36 -17.90 0.70
N MET A 4 -3.18 -16.80 -0.02
CA MET A 4 -2.96 -16.76 -1.46
C MET A 4 -1.69 -17.52 -1.86
N ASP A 5 -1.79 -18.36 -2.89
CA ASP A 5 -0.63 -18.94 -3.57
C ASP A 5 -0.16 -18.05 -4.75
N GLY A 6 1.04 -18.30 -5.26
CA GLY A 6 1.64 -17.49 -6.32
C GLY A 6 0.83 -17.49 -7.63
N ALA A 7 0.12 -18.58 -7.95
CA ALA A 7 -0.71 -18.65 -9.16
C ALA A 7 -1.97 -17.78 -9.02
N LEU A 8 -2.61 -17.80 -7.84
CA LEU A 8 -3.74 -16.95 -7.52
C LEU A 8 -3.33 -15.47 -7.48
N PHE A 9 -2.14 -15.15 -6.98
CA PHE A 9 -1.56 -13.81 -7.02
C PHE A 9 -1.38 -13.29 -8.45
N LEU A 10 -0.79 -14.08 -9.35
CA LEU A 10 -0.63 -13.64 -10.74
C LEU A 10 -1.98 -13.46 -11.45
N ARG A 11 -2.91 -14.39 -11.24
CA ARG A 11 -4.26 -14.30 -11.81
C ARG A 11 -5.03 -13.07 -11.29
N SER A 12 -4.84 -12.73 -10.02
CA SER A 12 -5.46 -11.56 -9.39
C SER A 12 -4.97 -10.25 -10.01
N LEU A 13 -3.67 -10.14 -10.30
CA LEU A 13 -3.05 -8.97 -10.95
C LEU A 13 -3.63 -8.70 -12.35
N PHE A 14 -3.78 -9.73 -13.18
CA PHE A 14 -4.38 -9.57 -14.51
C PHE A 14 -5.83 -9.07 -14.45
N GLY A 15 -6.58 -9.43 -13.41
CA GLY A 15 -7.95 -8.96 -13.18
C GLY A 15 -8.06 -7.44 -12.96
N LEU A 16 -6.99 -6.79 -12.51
CA LEU A 16 -6.94 -5.36 -12.20
C LEU A 16 -6.45 -4.48 -13.35
N ARG A 17 -5.84 -5.03 -14.40
CA ARG A 17 -5.23 -4.24 -15.48
C ARG A 17 -6.20 -3.22 -16.09
N HIS A 18 -7.44 -3.64 -16.34
CA HIS A 18 -8.47 -2.78 -16.93
C HIS A 18 -8.95 -1.69 -15.98
N TYR A 19 -8.95 -1.96 -14.66
CA TYR A 19 -9.39 -0.99 -13.67
C TYR A 19 -8.48 0.25 -13.66
N PHE A 20 -7.17 0.07 -13.57
CA PHE A 20 -6.24 1.21 -13.53
C PHE A 20 -6.33 2.07 -14.79
N PHE A 21 -6.46 1.45 -15.97
CA PHE A 21 -6.68 2.18 -17.21
C PHE A 21 -8.00 2.97 -17.20
N GLN A 22 -9.12 2.33 -16.83
CA GLN A 22 -10.44 2.97 -16.82
C GLN A 22 -10.53 4.10 -15.80
N ALA A 23 -10.07 3.88 -14.57
CA ALA A 23 -10.04 4.90 -13.54
C ALA A 23 -9.11 6.06 -13.93
N GLY A 24 -7.92 5.76 -14.48
CA GLY A 24 -6.98 6.75 -14.97
C GLY A 24 -7.55 7.60 -16.12
N LEU A 25 -8.21 6.99 -17.09
CA LEU A 25 -8.89 7.70 -18.18
C LEU A 25 -9.97 8.65 -17.67
N GLN A 26 -10.80 8.19 -16.73
CA GLN A 26 -11.83 9.04 -16.14
C GLN A 26 -11.23 10.21 -15.35
N ALA A 27 -10.14 9.97 -14.62
CA ALA A 27 -9.41 11.02 -13.91
C ALA A 27 -8.80 12.05 -14.88
N ALA A 28 -8.24 11.60 -16.02
CA ALA A 28 -7.75 12.49 -17.08
C ALA A 28 -8.87 13.35 -17.69
N LEU A 29 -10.10 12.84 -17.73
CA LEU A 29 -11.31 13.59 -18.11
C LEU A 29 -11.88 14.46 -16.99
N ASN A 30 -11.12 14.70 -15.91
CA ASN A 30 -11.53 15.45 -14.72
C ASN A 30 -12.78 14.89 -14.00
N ALA A 31 -12.99 13.57 -14.03
CA ALA A 31 -14.02 12.95 -13.21
C ALA A 31 -13.77 13.23 -11.71
N SER A 32 -14.85 13.45 -10.96
CA SER A 32 -14.75 13.71 -9.52
C SER A 32 -14.32 12.45 -8.74
N PRO A 33 -13.68 12.61 -7.55
CA PRO A 33 -13.34 11.47 -6.70
C PRO A 33 -14.51 10.52 -6.41
N HIS A 34 -15.75 11.02 -6.37
CA HIS A 34 -16.94 10.19 -6.20
C HIS A 34 -17.12 9.15 -7.32
N ILE A 35 -16.87 9.53 -8.58
CA ILE A 35 -16.92 8.61 -9.72
C ILE A 35 -15.78 7.60 -9.63
N LEU A 36 -14.57 8.07 -9.28
CA LEU A 36 -13.38 7.24 -9.18
C LEU A 36 -13.48 6.17 -8.08
N VAL A 37 -14.12 6.50 -6.95
CA VAL A 37 -14.43 5.54 -5.87
C VAL A 37 -15.29 4.38 -6.39
N ASN A 38 -16.24 4.62 -7.30
CA ASN A 38 -17.07 3.55 -7.86
C ASN A 38 -16.26 2.57 -8.72
N TRP A 39 -15.26 3.06 -9.46
CA TRP A 39 -14.33 2.20 -10.17
C TRP A 39 -13.50 1.34 -9.21
N GLY A 40 -13.03 1.92 -8.12
CA GLY A 40 -12.32 1.18 -7.05
C GLY A 40 -13.20 0.08 -6.44
N LYS A 41 -14.46 0.39 -6.09
CA LYS A 41 -15.42 -0.60 -5.57
C LYS A 41 -15.67 -1.75 -6.55
N GLN A 42 -15.79 -1.47 -7.85
CA GLN A 42 -15.94 -2.51 -8.87
C GLN A 42 -14.68 -3.39 -8.98
N ALA A 43 -13.49 -2.80 -8.86
CA ALA A 43 -12.23 -3.53 -8.84
C ALA A 43 -12.11 -4.45 -7.62
N GLU A 44 -12.49 -3.96 -6.43
CA GLU A 44 -12.55 -4.78 -5.21
C GLU A 44 -13.52 -5.95 -5.37
N GLN A 45 -14.72 -5.72 -5.92
CA GLN A 45 -15.69 -6.80 -6.17
C GLN A 45 -15.18 -7.83 -7.18
N ARG A 46 -14.52 -7.38 -8.25
CA ARG A 46 -13.89 -8.28 -9.23
C ARG A 46 -12.80 -9.11 -8.57
N MET A 47 -11.96 -8.47 -7.75
CA MET A 47 -10.91 -9.13 -7.00
C MET A 47 -11.48 -10.21 -6.08
N HIS A 48 -12.49 -9.86 -5.29
CA HIS A 48 -13.18 -10.79 -4.38
C HIS A 48 -13.75 -12.01 -5.10
N ARG A 49 -14.28 -11.85 -6.32
CA ARG A 49 -14.75 -12.98 -7.14
C ARG A 49 -13.61 -13.86 -7.63
N ILE A 50 -12.49 -13.28 -8.07
CA ILE A 50 -11.32 -14.02 -8.56
C ILE A 50 -10.65 -14.80 -7.44
N THR A 51 -10.55 -14.21 -6.25
CA THR A 51 -9.85 -14.79 -5.10
C THR A 51 -10.71 -15.72 -4.24
N GLY A 52 -11.97 -15.96 -4.63
CA GLY A 52 -12.89 -16.78 -3.83
C GLY A 52 -13.18 -16.18 -2.44
N GLY A 53 -13.12 -14.86 -2.32
CA GLY A 53 -13.36 -14.14 -1.06
C GLY A 53 -12.13 -13.95 -0.17
N ILE A 54 -10.93 -14.36 -0.61
CA ILE A 54 -9.70 -14.00 0.11
C ILE A 54 -9.54 -12.47 0.04
N ASN A 55 -9.53 -11.85 1.21
CA ASN A 55 -9.45 -10.39 1.39
C ASN A 55 -8.01 -9.90 1.18
N THR A 56 -7.57 -9.94 -0.07
CA THR A 56 -6.21 -9.61 -0.51
C THR A 56 -6.25 -8.54 -1.58
N HIS A 57 -5.23 -7.67 -1.60
CA HIS A 57 -5.09 -6.51 -2.50
C HIS A 57 -6.08 -5.37 -2.30
N ARG A 58 -6.98 -5.43 -1.32
CA ARG A 58 -7.98 -4.37 -1.13
C ARG A 58 -7.30 -3.01 -0.85
N GLY A 59 -6.32 -2.98 0.06
CA GLY A 59 -5.58 -1.75 0.33
C GLY A 59 -4.71 -1.31 -0.86
N ALA A 60 -4.04 -2.24 -1.55
CA ALA A 60 -3.31 -1.94 -2.78
C ALA A 60 -4.21 -1.35 -3.89
N ILE A 61 -5.41 -1.89 -4.14
CA ILE A 61 -6.36 -1.37 -5.13
C ILE A 61 -6.76 0.07 -4.80
N PHE A 62 -7.02 0.34 -3.52
CA PHE A 62 -7.37 1.66 -3.03
C PHE A 62 -6.21 2.64 -3.19
N ALA A 63 -5.04 2.30 -2.65
CA ALA A 63 -3.88 3.19 -2.66
C ALA A 63 -3.32 3.41 -4.07
N LEU A 64 -3.08 2.35 -4.85
CA LEU A 64 -2.62 2.49 -6.23
C LEU A 64 -3.68 3.13 -7.13
N GLY A 65 -4.97 2.99 -6.80
CA GLY A 65 -6.06 3.70 -7.48
C GLY A 65 -5.95 5.22 -7.32
N ILE A 66 -5.73 5.68 -6.09
CA ILE A 66 -5.49 7.09 -5.78
C ILE A 66 -4.26 7.60 -6.54
N PHE A 67 -3.13 6.90 -6.44
CA PHE A 67 -1.90 7.32 -7.12
C PHE A 67 -2.05 7.34 -8.64
N CYS A 68 -2.62 6.29 -9.23
CA CYS A 68 -2.84 6.19 -10.67
C CYS A 68 -3.73 7.33 -11.19
N THR A 69 -4.85 7.60 -10.52
CA THR A 69 -5.78 8.66 -10.93
C THR A 69 -5.15 10.05 -10.78
N SER A 70 -4.43 10.32 -9.68
CA SER A 70 -3.70 11.59 -9.49
C SER A 70 -2.62 11.79 -10.56
N VAL A 71 -1.88 10.74 -10.92
CA VAL A 71 -0.90 10.79 -12.02
C VAL A 71 -1.57 11.12 -13.35
N CYS A 72 -2.65 10.42 -13.71
CA CYS A 72 -3.35 10.67 -14.98
C CYS A 72 -3.91 12.09 -15.06
N LYS A 73 -4.43 12.63 -13.96
CA LYS A 73 -4.89 14.03 -13.91
C LYS A 73 -3.74 15.02 -14.08
N LEU A 74 -2.59 14.77 -13.45
CA LEU A 74 -1.40 15.61 -13.60
C LEU A 74 -0.84 15.58 -15.03
N THR A 75 -0.83 14.42 -15.70
CA THR A 75 -0.36 14.32 -17.09
C THR A 75 -1.17 15.14 -18.08
N MET A 76 -2.43 15.46 -17.77
CA MET A 76 -3.26 16.35 -18.60
C MET A 76 -2.93 17.83 -18.40
N LYS A 77 -2.35 18.20 -17.25
CA LYS A 77 -2.04 19.58 -16.89
C LYS A 77 -0.59 19.95 -17.17
N TYR A 78 0.33 19.00 -17.04
CA TYR A 78 1.76 19.24 -17.12
C TYR A 78 2.44 18.25 -18.07
N ARG A 79 3.40 18.75 -18.85
CA ARG A 79 4.27 17.90 -19.69
C ARG A 79 5.20 17.02 -18.86
N ALA A 80 5.60 17.51 -17.69
CA ALA A 80 6.37 16.77 -16.69
C ALA A 80 5.98 17.30 -15.30
N PHE A 81 6.01 16.45 -14.29
CA PHE A 81 5.73 16.80 -12.89
C PHE A 81 6.66 16.02 -11.95
N SER A 82 6.88 16.56 -10.77
CA SER A 82 7.72 15.97 -9.73
C SER A 82 6.92 15.09 -8.75
N SER A 83 7.62 14.33 -7.90
CA SER A 83 6.95 13.60 -6.79
C SER A 83 6.26 14.54 -5.81
N ARG A 84 6.76 15.78 -5.66
CA ARG A 84 6.13 16.81 -4.83
C ARG A 84 4.80 17.27 -5.42
N ASP A 85 4.73 17.44 -6.75
CA ASP A 85 3.48 17.78 -7.43
C ASP A 85 2.43 16.67 -7.26
N LEU A 86 2.86 15.40 -7.36
CA LEU A 86 1.98 14.25 -7.10
C LEU A 86 1.48 14.23 -5.66
N HIS A 87 2.37 14.42 -4.68
CA HIS A 87 1.99 14.46 -3.26
C HIS A 87 0.95 15.57 -3.00
N GLN A 88 1.19 16.77 -3.53
CA GLN A 88 0.25 17.88 -3.38
C GLN A 88 -1.10 17.62 -4.07
N ALA A 89 -1.10 17.00 -5.25
CA ALA A 89 -2.33 16.62 -5.94
C ALA A 89 -3.16 15.61 -5.12
N ILE A 90 -2.51 14.62 -4.50
CA ILE A 90 -3.17 13.65 -3.62
C ILE A 90 -3.79 14.35 -2.41
N ILE A 91 -3.06 15.26 -1.76
CA ILE A 91 -3.59 16.03 -0.63
C ILE A 91 -4.82 16.84 -1.07
N ASN A 92 -4.71 17.59 -2.17
CA ASN A 92 -5.77 18.50 -2.60
C ASN A 92 -7.04 17.78 -3.07
N ASP A 93 -6.90 16.65 -3.76
CA ASP A 93 -8.02 15.95 -4.38
C ASP A 93 -8.60 14.85 -3.47
N TRP A 94 -7.74 14.09 -2.78
CA TRP A 94 -8.15 12.87 -2.08
C TRP A 94 -8.23 13.04 -0.58
N SER A 95 -7.22 13.66 0.07
CA SER A 95 -7.27 13.89 1.53
C SER A 95 -8.51 14.72 1.90
N VAL A 96 -8.68 15.88 1.27
CA VAL A 96 -9.84 16.77 1.47
C VAL A 96 -11.17 16.07 1.18
N PHE A 97 -11.24 15.26 0.12
CA PHE A 97 -12.46 14.52 -0.22
C PHE A 97 -12.79 13.46 0.83
N LEU A 98 -11.80 12.68 1.27
CA LEU A 98 -12.00 11.58 2.23
C LEU A 98 -12.33 12.07 3.63
N GLU A 99 -11.80 13.23 4.05
CA GLU A 99 -12.18 13.90 5.29
C GLU A 99 -13.66 14.33 5.27
N LYS A 100 -14.13 14.89 4.16
CA LYS A 100 -15.48 15.45 4.04
C LYS A 100 -16.56 14.41 3.78
N HIS A 101 -16.29 13.42 2.92
CA HIS A 101 -17.34 12.65 2.25
C HIS A 101 -17.41 11.17 2.60
N HIS A 102 -16.51 10.64 3.43
CA HIS A 102 -16.61 9.24 3.84
C HIS A 102 -16.71 9.15 5.37
N ARG A 103 -17.92 8.99 5.89
CA ARG A 103 -18.12 8.44 7.24
C ARG A 103 -18.00 6.93 7.14
N ASN A 104 -17.19 6.31 8.00
CA ASN A 104 -16.91 4.87 7.93
C ASN A 104 -18.18 4.07 8.27
N GLU A 105 -18.92 3.64 7.25
CA GLU A 105 -19.99 2.66 7.43
C GLU A 105 -19.39 1.24 7.30
N ASN A 106 -19.39 0.53 8.42
CA ASN A 106 -19.28 -0.93 8.58
C ASN A 106 -18.42 -1.69 7.57
N THR A 107 -17.10 -1.71 7.79
CA THR A 107 -16.22 -2.75 7.23
C THR A 107 -15.52 -3.50 8.35
N HIS A 108 -14.97 -4.70 8.08
CA HIS A 108 -14.15 -5.45 9.05
C HIS A 108 -12.98 -4.61 9.60
N GLY A 109 -12.44 -3.67 8.81
CA GLY A 109 -11.44 -2.70 9.26
C GLY A 109 -11.97 -1.72 10.31
N ALA A 110 -13.28 -1.40 10.30
CA ALA A 110 -13.91 -0.55 11.31
C ALA A 110 -13.98 -1.25 12.68
N LEU A 111 -14.19 -2.57 12.73
CA LEU A 111 -14.18 -3.36 13.97
C LEU A 111 -12.78 -3.38 14.61
N VAL A 112 -11.72 -3.59 13.82
CA VAL A 112 -10.33 -3.59 14.32
C VAL A 112 -9.89 -2.18 14.71
N LYS A 113 -10.24 -1.16 13.91
CA LYS A 113 -10.03 0.25 14.24
C LYS A 113 -10.68 0.62 15.57
N HIS A 114 -11.93 0.21 15.80
CA HIS A 114 -12.62 0.48 17.05
C HIS A 114 -12.00 -0.30 18.23
N LYS A 115 -11.54 -1.53 18.00
CA LYS A 115 -10.94 -2.39 19.03
C LYS A 115 -9.52 -1.96 19.44
N TYR A 116 -8.71 -1.45 18.51
CA TYR A 116 -7.30 -1.13 18.75
C TYR A 116 -6.93 0.35 18.61
N ALA A 117 -7.85 1.20 18.16
CA ALA A 117 -7.65 2.64 17.94
C ALA A 117 -6.52 2.97 16.95
N VAL A 118 -6.38 2.19 15.88
CA VAL A 118 -5.29 2.32 14.88
C VAL A 118 -5.76 2.93 13.56
N ALA A 119 -4.83 3.60 12.86
CA ALA A 119 -5.06 4.17 11.54
C ALA A 119 -5.37 3.06 10.49
N ASP A 120 -6.41 3.26 9.68
CA ASP A 120 -6.74 2.40 8.55
C ASP A 120 -6.13 2.94 7.24
N ALA A 121 -6.21 2.15 6.16
CA ALA A 121 -5.71 2.57 4.83
C ALA A 121 -6.28 3.92 4.36
N LYS A 122 -7.48 4.28 4.84
CA LYS A 122 -8.10 5.57 4.59
C LYS A 122 -7.46 6.70 5.39
N GLN A 123 -7.15 6.49 6.67
CA GLN A 123 -6.43 7.46 7.47
C GLN A 123 -5.07 7.79 6.83
N ILE A 124 -4.35 6.78 6.32
CA ILE A 124 -3.11 7.00 5.58
C ILE A 124 -3.34 7.89 4.34
N ALA A 125 -4.45 7.69 3.61
CA ALA A 125 -4.81 8.52 2.46
C ALA A 125 -5.24 9.95 2.84
N ILE A 126 -5.92 10.12 3.98
CA ILE A 126 -6.24 11.43 4.57
C ILE A 126 -4.96 12.17 4.94
N GLU A 127 -3.97 11.48 5.48
CA GLU A 127 -2.64 12.03 5.75
C GLU A 127 -1.79 12.22 4.47
N GLY A 128 -2.39 12.06 3.29
CA GLY A 128 -1.73 12.29 2.01
C GLY A 128 -0.64 11.27 1.68
N TYR A 129 -0.58 10.14 2.38
CA TYR A 129 0.53 9.18 2.32
C TYR A 129 1.89 9.80 2.70
N GLN A 130 1.90 10.76 3.63
CA GLN A 130 3.10 11.50 4.05
C GLN A 130 4.30 10.57 4.33
N LEU A 131 4.14 9.54 5.17
CA LEU A 131 5.20 8.58 5.48
C LEU A 131 5.78 7.91 4.23
N VAL A 132 4.95 7.58 3.24
CA VAL A 132 5.39 6.93 2.00
C VAL A 132 6.25 7.88 1.17
N PHE A 133 5.85 9.15 1.04
CA PHE A 133 6.66 10.14 0.34
C PHE A 133 7.97 10.44 1.08
N GLU A 134 7.95 10.56 2.40
CA GLU A 134 9.15 10.75 3.23
C GLU A 134 10.15 9.60 3.03
N LEU A 135 9.69 8.35 3.17
CA LEU A 135 10.51 7.16 2.96
C LEU A 135 11.03 7.04 1.52
N TYR A 136 10.20 7.38 0.54
CA TYR A 136 10.63 7.39 -0.85
C TYR A 136 11.81 8.35 -1.03
N HIS A 137 11.72 9.56 -0.48
CA HIS A 137 12.78 10.57 -0.54
C HIS A 137 14.05 10.18 0.24
N GLU A 138 13.90 9.56 1.41
CA GLU A 138 15.02 9.05 2.21
C GLU A 138 15.80 7.95 1.46
N LEU A 139 15.08 6.98 0.88
CA LEU A 139 15.69 5.78 0.33
C LEU A 139 16.18 5.95 -1.11
N ARG A 140 15.47 6.74 -1.95
CA ARG A 140 15.80 6.86 -3.39
C ARG A 140 17.20 7.39 -3.68
N GLU A 141 17.72 8.24 -2.80
CA GLU A 141 19.04 8.89 -2.99
C GLU A 141 20.18 7.99 -2.50
N ASN A 142 19.87 7.02 -1.64
CA ASN A 142 20.87 6.25 -0.89
C ASN A 142 20.88 4.74 -1.24
N VAL A 143 19.85 4.26 -1.95
CA VAL A 143 19.66 2.82 -2.19
C VAL A 143 19.33 2.57 -3.66
N GLU A 144 20.37 2.27 -4.45
CA GLU A 144 20.20 1.93 -5.87
C GLU A 144 19.64 0.51 -6.09
N ASP A 145 19.97 -0.42 -5.19
CA ASP A 145 19.52 -1.80 -5.30
C ASP A 145 18.03 -1.89 -4.94
N LYS A 146 17.22 -2.27 -5.94
CA LYS A 146 15.75 -2.35 -5.81
C LYS A 146 15.30 -3.32 -4.72
N VAL A 147 16.02 -4.42 -4.50
CA VAL A 147 15.69 -5.38 -3.44
C VAL A 147 15.93 -4.76 -2.08
N PHE A 148 17.08 -4.12 -1.88
CA PHE A 148 17.42 -3.44 -0.62
C PHE A 148 16.51 -2.26 -0.35
N PHE A 149 16.16 -1.49 -1.38
CA PHE A 149 15.16 -0.42 -1.28
C PHE A 149 13.86 -0.99 -0.70
N GLY A 150 13.39 -2.11 -1.22
CA GLY A 150 12.18 -2.77 -0.74
C GLY A 150 12.29 -3.30 0.69
N LEU A 151 13.40 -3.95 1.04
CA LEU A 151 13.59 -4.53 2.38
C LEU A 151 13.73 -3.45 3.46
N MET A 152 14.49 -2.39 3.19
CA MET A 152 14.64 -1.25 4.09
C MET A 152 13.32 -0.50 4.24
N ALA A 153 12.60 -0.27 3.14
CA ALA A 153 11.25 0.30 3.16
C ALA A 153 10.29 -0.55 4.00
N TYR A 154 10.28 -1.86 3.80
CA TYR A 154 9.44 -2.79 4.56
C TYR A 154 9.75 -2.73 6.06
N GLN A 155 11.03 -2.75 6.44
CA GLN A 155 11.45 -2.58 7.83
C GLN A 155 10.91 -1.27 8.41
N ARG A 156 11.12 -0.15 7.72
CA ARG A 156 10.71 1.17 8.20
C ARG A 156 9.18 1.28 8.34
N LEU A 157 8.45 0.82 7.34
CA LEU A 157 6.98 0.78 7.37
C LEU A 157 6.45 -0.09 8.51
N LEU A 158 7.01 -1.28 8.75
CA LEU A 158 6.55 -2.18 9.83
C LEU A 158 6.87 -1.64 11.23
N LEU A 159 7.96 -0.89 11.37
CA LEU A 159 8.31 -0.21 12.62
C LEU A 159 7.39 0.98 12.92
N THR A 160 6.85 1.64 11.90
CA THR A 160 6.06 2.87 12.06
C THR A 160 4.55 2.63 12.00
N ILE A 161 4.07 1.76 11.11
CA ILE A 161 2.63 1.53 10.89
C ILE A 161 2.12 0.44 11.82
N ASP A 162 1.04 0.73 12.54
CA ASP A 162 0.27 -0.27 13.28
C ASP A 162 -0.57 -1.13 12.31
N ASP A 163 0.03 -2.16 11.73
CA ASP A 163 -0.61 -2.97 10.70
C ASP A 163 -1.86 -3.71 11.21
N ILE A 164 -3.01 -3.33 10.67
CA ILE A 164 -4.33 -3.88 11.02
C ILE A 164 -4.40 -5.40 10.78
N ASN A 165 -3.74 -5.93 9.75
CA ASN A 165 -3.77 -7.36 9.45
C ASN A 165 -3.01 -8.16 10.52
N ILE A 166 -1.87 -7.64 10.99
CA ILE A 166 -1.13 -8.25 12.10
C ILE A 166 -1.97 -8.18 13.39
N LEU A 167 -2.53 -7.01 13.70
CA LEU A 167 -3.35 -6.81 14.89
C LEU A 167 -4.58 -7.70 14.91
N TYR A 168 -5.21 -7.89 13.74
CA TYR A 168 -6.35 -8.79 13.60
C TYR A 168 -5.97 -10.26 13.82
N ARG A 169 -4.87 -10.72 13.23
CA ARG A 169 -4.46 -12.14 13.30
C ARG A 169 -3.81 -12.51 14.63
N THR A 170 -3.02 -11.60 15.21
CA THR A 170 -2.08 -11.92 16.30
C THR A 170 -2.10 -10.92 17.46
N GLY A 171 -2.91 -9.86 17.38
CA GLY A 171 -3.03 -8.84 18.42
C GLY A 171 -1.79 -7.97 18.60
N LYS A 172 -1.80 -7.15 19.66
CA LYS A 172 -0.70 -6.22 19.98
C LYS A 172 0.62 -6.94 20.28
N GLN A 173 0.56 -8.14 20.87
CA GLN A 173 1.75 -8.95 21.15
C GLN A 173 2.42 -9.42 19.87
N GLY A 174 1.64 -9.87 18.88
CA GLY A 174 2.19 -10.26 17.58
C GLY A 174 2.78 -9.08 16.80
N LEU A 175 2.16 -7.89 16.87
CA LEU A 175 2.74 -6.67 16.29
C LEU A 175 4.06 -6.28 16.97
N ALA A 176 4.10 -6.29 18.31
CA ALA A 176 5.32 -5.99 19.06
C ALA A 176 6.43 -7.00 18.76
N PHE A 177 6.10 -8.29 18.68
CA PHE A 177 7.03 -9.33 18.28
C PHE A 177 7.57 -9.09 16.85
N ALA A 178 6.68 -8.80 15.89
CA ALA A 178 7.08 -8.52 14.51
C ALA A 178 8.07 -7.34 14.43
N ARG A 179 7.80 -6.25 15.18
CA ARG A 179 8.68 -5.09 15.27
C ARG A 179 10.03 -5.42 15.89
N GLN A 180 10.06 -6.21 16.96
CA GLN A 180 11.30 -6.64 17.58
C GLN A 180 12.17 -7.46 16.61
N GLN A 181 11.57 -8.40 15.89
CA GLN A 181 12.30 -9.26 14.96
C GLN A 181 12.84 -8.48 13.75
N ILE A 182 12.02 -7.61 13.14
CA ILE A 182 12.47 -6.83 11.98
C ILE A 182 13.51 -5.77 12.35
N GLN A 183 13.47 -5.22 13.58
CA GLN A 183 14.45 -4.25 14.06
C GLN A 183 15.87 -4.84 14.18
N ALA A 184 15.98 -6.15 14.42
CA ALA A 184 17.25 -6.84 14.54
C ALA A 184 17.99 -7.06 13.20
N ILE A 185 17.31 -6.86 12.07
CA ILE A 185 17.91 -7.04 10.74
C ILE A 185 18.81 -5.84 10.41
N SER A 186 20.07 -6.13 10.10
CA SER A 186 21.04 -5.15 9.64
C SER A 186 21.20 -5.22 8.12
N PHE A 187 21.19 -4.06 7.46
CA PHE A 187 21.35 -3.94 6.01
C PHE A 187 22.79 -3.57 5.58
N HIS A 188 23.78 -3.72 6.46
CA HIS A 188 25.19 -3.43 6.12
C HIS A 188 25.84 -4.51 5.26
N ASP A 189 25.50 -5.78 5.49
CA ASP A 189 25.98 -6.90 4.68
C ASP A 189 24.86 -7.48 3.83
N ARG A 190 25.09 -7.57 2.51
CA ARG A 190 24.05 -7.94 1.56
C ARG A 190 23.55 -9.37 1.81
N GLN A 191 24.47 -10.31 1.86
CA GLN A 191 24.15 -11.73 1.90
C GLN A 191 23.49 -12.08 3.24
N HIS A 192 24.00 -11.53 4.33
CA HIS A 192 23.45 -11.71 5.66
C HIS A 192 22.04 -11.14 5.78
N ALA A 193 21.79 -9.91 5.29
CA ALA A 193 20.46 -9.32 5.34
C ALA A 193 19.42 -10.13 4.54
N LEU A 194 19.81 -10.64 3.35
CA LEU A 194 18.95 -11.51 2.56
C LEU A 194 18.62 -12.81 3.30
N GLN A 195 19.62 -13.43 3.93
CA GLN A 195 19.41 -14.64 4.72
C GLN A 195 18.48 -14.37 5.92
N GLN A 196 18.74 -13.30 6.68
CA GLN A 196 17.91 -12.91 7.84
C GLN A 196 16.46 -12.60 7.45
N THR A 197 16.25 -11.95 6.30
CA THR A 197 14.89 -11.62 5.83
C THR A 197 14.12 -12.86 5.36
N ILE A 198 14.78 -13.86 4.78
CA ILE A 198 14.18 -15.16 4.46
C ILE A 198 13.79 -15.90 5.74
N GLU A 199 14.70 -15.96 6.73
CA GLU A 199 14.42 -16.58 8.03
C GLU A 199 13.26 -15.88 8.75
N LEU A 200 13.23 -14.55 8.71
CA LEU A 200 12.14 -13.75 9.26
C LEU A 200 10.81 -14.04 8.56
N HIS A 201 10.81 -14.18 7.23
CA HIS A 201 9.62 -14.54 6.47
C HIS A 201 9.05 -15.88 6.96
N HIS A 202 9.90 -16.92 7.08
CA HIS A 202 9.47 -18.22 7.60
C HIS A 202 8.93 -18.13 9.03
N LEU A 203 9.58 -17.37 9.90
CA LEU A 203 9.14 -17.14 11.27
C LEU A 203 7.77 -16.46 11.33
N PHE A 204 7.53 -15.45 10.48
CA PHE A 204 6.25 -14.76 10.38
C PHE A 204 5.16 -15.70 9.88
N SER A 205 5.43 -16.50 8.85
CA SER A 205 4.49 -17.51 8.35
C SER A 205 4.10 -18.51 9.44
N GLN A 206 5.07 -19.04 10.20
CA GLN A 206 4.81 -19.97 11.31
C GLN A 206 3.96 -19.35 12.42
N LYS A 207 4.13 -18.04 12.68
CA LYS A 207 3.38 -17.30 13.71
C LYS A 207 2.10 -16.65 13.20
N ASN A 208 1.72 -16.90 11.94
CA ASN A 208 0.57 -16.27 11.29
C ASN A 208 0.60 -14.73 11.33
N ILE A 209 1.81 -14.15 11.27
CA ILE A 209 2.03 -12.71 11.17
C ILE A 209 2.05 -12.36 9.68
N SER A 210 1.09 -11.53 9.24
CA SER A 210 0.98 -11.12 7.84
C SER A 210 0.82 -9.59 7.75
N PRO A 211 1.91 -8.84 7.47
CA PRO A 211 1.90 -7.38 7.38
C PRO A 211 1.29 -6.85 6.07
N GLY A 212 -0.01 -7.08 5.87
CA GLY A 212 -0.69 -6.76 4.61
C GLY A 212 -0.76 -5.26 4.31
N GLY A 213 -0.96 -4.42 5.32
CA GLY A 213 -1.00 -2.96 5.15
C GLY A 213 0.38 -2.39 4.83
N VAL A 214 1.43 -2.96 5.45
CA VAL A 214 2.82 -2.67 5.10
C VAL A 214 3.11 -3.05 3.64
N ALA A 215 2.65 -4.22 3.19
CA ALA A 215 2.82 -4.65 1.80
C ALA A 215 2.07 -3.73 0.80
N ASP A 216 0.89 -3.24 1.16
CA ASP A 216 0.15 -2.26 0.36
C ASP A 216 0.96 -0.94 0.21
N MET A 217 1.55 -0.44 1.31
CA MET A 217 2.37 0.77 1.27
C MET A 217 3.69 0.57 0.51
N LEU A 218 4.30 -0.61 0.63
CA LEU A 218 5.48 -0.98 -0.14
C LEU A 218 5.18 -0.96 -1.65
N SER A 219 3.98 -1.38 -2.05
CA SER A 219 3.54 -1.32 -3.45
C SER A 219 3.47 0.12 -3.97
N VAL A 220 3.03 1.06 -3.14
CA VAL A 220 3.01 2.50 -3.47
C VAL A 220 4.42 3.07 -3.56
N LEU A 221 5.34 2.67 -2.67
CA LEU A 221 6.75 3.07 -2.75
C LEU A 221 7.40 2.61 -4.06
N TYR A 222 7.17 1.37 -4.47
CA TYR A 222 7.65 0.89 -5.77
C TYR A 222 7.00 1.64 -6.93
N PHE A 223 5.70 1.96 -6.84
CA PHE A 223 5.04 2.80 -7.86
C PHE A 223 5.75 4.15 -8.01
N LEU A 224 6.08 4.82 -6.90
CA LEU A 224 6.84 6.08 -6.92
C LEU A 224 8.23 5.90 -7.54
N HIS A 225 8.94 4.84 -7.16
CA HIS A 225 10.27 4.51 -7.71
C HIS A 225 10.20 4.31 -9.22
N TYR A 226 9.27 3.50 -9.73
CA TYR A 226 9.13 3.29 -11.18
C TYR A 226 8.70 4.56 -11.93
N LEU A 227 7.89 5.41 -11.32
CA LEU A 227 7.41 6.64 -11.95
C LEU A 227 8.50 7.72 -12.06
N PHE A 228 9.37 7.84 -11.05
CA PHE A 228 10.29 8.98 -10.93
C PHE A 228 11.78 8.61 -10.97
N SER A 229 12.15 7.34 -10.87
CA SER A 229 13.57 6.92 -10.90
C SER A 229 14.09 6.54 -12.28
N GLY A 230 13.26 6.62 -13.33
CA GLY A 230 13.67 6.67 -14.74
C GLY A 230 14.91 5.83 -15.09
N LYS A 231 14.85 4.52 -14.83
CA LYS A 231 15.76 3.50 -15.39
C LYS A 231 14.96 2.26 -15.77
#